data_AF-A0A2E3F0M0-F1
#
_entry.id   AF-A0A2E3F0M0-F1
#
_cell.length_a   1.000
_cell.length_b   1.000
_cell.length_c   1.000
_cell.angle_alpha   90.00
_cell.angle_beta   90.00
_cell.angle_gamma   90.00
#
_symmetry.space_group_name_H-M   'P 1'
#
loop_
_entity.id
_entity.type
_entity.pdbx_description
1 polymer ?
#
loop_
_entity_poly.entity_id
_entity_poly.type
_entity_poly.pdbx_seq_one_letter_code
_entity_poly.pdbx_strand_id
1 'polypeptide(L)' 'MELKDLFYGIQDFFVNVAFKPLDWLRQLQDESWLAANLINVVFILIVSAAFVYWCMQLNKFDSQEHHNLNN' A
#
# COMPACT_ATOMS: atom_id res chain seq x y z
N MET A 1 36.26 0.57 25.62
CA MET A 1 34.87 0.56 25.15
C MET A 1 34.05 -0.04 26.27
N GLU A 2 33.19 0.76 26.89
CA GLU A 2 32.27 0.32 27.94
C GLU A 2 30.95 -0.14 27.34
N LEU A 3 30.11 -0.84 28.11
CA LEU A 3 28.76 -1.23 27.67
C LEU A 3 27.93 -0.04 27.19
N LYS A 4 28.11 1.14 27.79
CA LYS A 4 27.45 2.37 27.37
C LYS A 4 27.76 2.72 25.93
N ASP A 5 29.01 2.56 25.49
CA ASP A 5 29.43 2.87 24.12
C ASP A 5 28.73 1.95 23.11
N LEU A 6 28.52 0.67 23.47
CA LEU A 6 27.76 -0.27 22.65
C LEU A 6 26.30 0.17 22.51
N PHE A 7 25.64 0.52 23.62
CA PHE A 7 24.25 0.99 23.58
C PHE A 7 24.10 2.32 22.84
N TYR A 8 25.05 3.24 22.95
CA TYR A 8 25.07 4.48 22.16
C TYR A 8 25.26 4.19 20.67
N GLY A 9 26.14 3.26 20.30
CA GLY A 9 26.32 2.85 18.90
C GLY A 9 25.04 2.23 18.30
N ILE A 10 24.33 1.42 19.09
CA ILE A 10 23.03 0.86 18.67
C ILE A 10 22.00 1.99 18.52
N GLN A 11 21.90 2.90 19.49
CA GLN A 11 20.99 4.05 19.40
C GLN A 11 21.27 4.89 18.15
N ASP A 12 22.54 5.22 17.90
CA ASP A 12 22.95 6.04 16.76
C ASP A 12 22.60 5.37 15.43
N PHE A 13 22.86 4.07 15.30
CA PHE A 13 22.47 3.31 14.13
C PHE A 13 20.96 3.35 13.89
N PHE A 14 20.14 3.11 14.90
CA PHE A 14 18.69 3.08 14.71
C PHE A 14 18.12 4.46 14.42
N VAL A 15 18.50 5.49 15.18
CA VAL A 15 17.96 6.84 15.01
C VAL A 15 18.46 7.50 13.73
N ASN A 16 19.78 7.46 13.47
CA ASN A 16 20.37 8.26 12.39
C ASN A 16 20.52 7.49 11.07
N VAL A 17 20.45 6.15 11.09
CA VAL A 17 20.63 5.32 9.89
C VAL A 17 19.37 4.52 9.57
N ALA A 18 18.96 3.59 10.43
CA ALA A 18 17.89 2.63 10.11
C ALA A 18 16.51 3.31 10.02
N PHE A 19 16.23 4.30 10.88
CA PHE A 19 14.95 5.01 10.91
C PHE A 19 14.91 6.29 10.09
N LYS A 20 16.04 6.70 9.50
CA LYS A 20 16.09 7.87 8.62
C LYS A 20 15.04 7.85 7.48
N PRO A 21 14.77 6.71 6.81
CA PRO A 21 13.68 6.64 5.82
C PRO A 21 12.29 6.82 6.44
N LEU A 22 12.08 6.38 7.69
CA LEU A 22 10.81 6.54 8.40
C LEU A 22 10.58 7.99 8.81
N ASP A 23 11.63 8.69 9.24
CA ASP A 23 11.58 10.13 9.51
C ASP A 23 11.26 10.93 8.24
N TRP A 24 11.86 10.54 7.11
CA TRP A 24 11.53 11.13 5.81
C TRP A 24 10.07 10.89 5.43
N LEU A 25 9.57 9.66 5.61
CA LEU A 25 8.17 9.34 5.31
C LEU A 25 7.19 10.14 6.21
N ARG A 26 7.56 10.35 7.48
CA ARG A 26 6.79 11.18 8.41
C ARG A 26 6.73 12.65 7.96
N GLN A 27 7.86 13.22 7.54
CA GLN A 27 7.87 14.59 7.00
C GLN A 27 7.07 14.70 5.70
N LEU A 28 7.19 13.69 4.83
CA LEU A 28 6.41 13.63 3.59
C LEU A 28 4.90 13.55 3.87
N GLN A 29 4.47 12.91 4.95
CA GLN A 29 3.06 12.87 5.35
C GLN A 29 2.51 14.26 5.70
N ASP A 30 3.31 15.09 6.36
CA ASP A 30 2.91 16.45 6.73
C ASP A 30 2.80 17.37 5.50
N GLU A 31 3.58 17.12 4.45
CA GLU A 31 3.53 17.86 3.18
C GLU A 31 2.47 17.34 2.20
N SER A 32 2.33 16.01 2.09
CA SER A 32 1.42 15.35 1.17
C SER A 32 1.02 13.97 1.67
N TRP A 33 -0.19 13.89 2.21
CA TRP A 33 -0.78 12.64 2.66
C TRP A 33 -0.85 11.58 1.54
N LEU A 34 -1.16 12.00 0.31
CA LEU A 34 -1.29 11.09 -0.83
C LEU A 34 0.08 10.53 -1.25
N ALA A 35 1.13 11.35 -1.27
CA ALA A 35 2.48 10.91 -1.61
C ALA A 35 3.03 9.94 -0.54
N ALA A 36 2.81 10.24 0.75
CA ALA A 36 3.20 9.35 1.85
C ALA A 36 2.46 7.99 1.80
N ASN A 37 1.27 7.95 1.20
CA ASN A 37 0.46 6.74 1.04
C ASN A 37 0.48 6.17 -0.38
N LEU A 38 1.46 6.51 -1.22
CA LEU A 38 1.47 6.14 -2.64
C LEU A 38 1.28 4.63 -2.88
N ILE A 39 1.96 3.79 -2.09
CA ILE A 39 1.86 2.32 -2.19
C ILE A 39 0.42 1.86 -1.91
N ASN A 40 -0.20 2.41 -0.85
CA ASN A 40 -1.58 2.09 -0.49
C ASN A 40 -2.55 2.53 -1.59
N VAL A 41 -2.38 3.74 -2.12
CA VAL A 41 -3.19 4.27 -3.23
C VAL A 41 -3.09 3.36 -4.46
N VAL A 42 -1.88 2.94 -4.84
CA VAL A 42 -1.68 2.03 -5.98
C VAL A 42 -2.39 0.70 -5.75
N PHE A 43 -2.28 0.10 -4.56
CA PHE A 43 -2.98 -1.16 -4.28
C PHE A 43 -4.50 -1.01 -4.30
N ILE A 44 -5.04 0.08 -3.75
CA ILE A 44 -6.47 0.35 -3.79
C ILE A 44 -6.95 0.47 -5.24
N LEU A 45 -6.20 1.16 -6.10
CA LEU A 45 -6.55 1.29 -7.52
C LEU A 45 -6.54 -0.06 -8.24
N ILE A 46 -5.52 -0.88 -8.01
CA ILE A 46 -5.42 -2.23 -8.62
C ILE A 46 -6.60 -3.11 -8.19
N VAL A 47 -6.87 -3.17 -6.88
CA VAL A 47 -7.97 -3.99 -6.34
C VAL A 47 -9.32 -3.48 -6.83
N SER A 48 -9.51 -2.16 -6.89
CA SER A 48 -10.75 -1.56 -7.40
C SER A 48 -10.98 -1.91 -8.87
N ALA A 49 -9.94 -1.84 -9.71
CA ALA A 49 -10.03 -2.20 -11.12
C ALA A 49 -10.34 -3.71 -11.30
N ALA A 50 -9.68 -4.58 -10.54
CA ALA A 50 -9.95 -6.01 -10.55
C ALA A 50 -11.39 -6.34 -10.10
N PHE A 51 -11.88 -5.65 -9.07
CA PHE A 51 -13.25 -5.80 -8.58
C PHE A 51 -14.29 -5.39 -9.64
N VAL A 52 -14.12 -4.22 -10.25
CA VAL A 52 -15.01 -3.74 -11.33
C VAL A 52 -15.01 -4.72 -12.50
N TYR A 53 -13.83 -5.19 -12.94
CA TYR A 53 -13.72 -6.20 -13.98
C TYR A 53 -14.52 -7.46 -13.63
N TRP A 54 -14.41 -7.95 -12.41
CA TRP A 54 -15.10 -9.17 -12.00
C TRP A 54 -16.63 -9.00 -11.96
N CYS A 55 -17.13 -7.88 -11.43
CA CYS A 55 -18.56 -7.56 -11.45
C CYS A 55 -19.13 -7.51 -12.88
N MET A 56 -18.38 -6.92 -13.82
CA MET A 56 -18.79 -6.89 -15.23
C MET A 56 -18.82 -8.29 -15.85
N GLN A 57 -17.88 -9.16 -15.49
CA GLN A 57 -17.86 -10.55 -15.99
C GLN A 57 -19.06 -11.34 -15.46
N LEU A 58 -19.38 -11.22 -14.17
CA LEU A 58 -20.56 -11.86 -13.58
C LEU A 58 -21.86 -11.45 -14.30
N ASN A 59 -22.04 -10.15 -14.56
CA ASN A 59 -23.22 -9.66 -15.28
C ASN A 59 -23.33 -10.20 -16.72
N LYS A 60 -22.19 -10.39 -17.40
CA LYS A 60 -22.18 -11.00 -18.74
C LYS A 60 -22.60 -12.46 -18.70
N PHE A 61 -22.14 -13.22 -17.71
CA PHE A 61 -22.54 -14.63 -17.56
C PHE A 61 -24.04 -14.75 -17.28
N ASP A 62 -24.57 -13.92 -16.40
CA ASP A 62 -26.00 -13.87 -16.08
C ASP A 62 -26.85 -13.54 -17.33
N SER A 63 -26.44 -12.51 -18.09
CA SER A 63 -27.12 -12.13 -19.34
C SER A 63 -27.08 -13.23 -20.42
N GLN A 64 -25.97 -13.96 -20.54
CA GLN A 64 -25.84 -15.08 -21.47
C GLN A 64 -26.68 -16.27 -21.07
N GLU A 65 -26.72 -16.60 -19.78
CA GLU A 65 -27.59 -17.66 -19.25
C GLU A 65 -29.05 -17.35 -19.55
N HIS A 66 -29.50 -16.13 -19.24
CA HIS A 66 -30.84 -15.68 -19.59
C HIS A 66 -31.13 -15.80 -21.10
N HIS A 67 -30.24 -15.33 -21.98
CA HIS A 67 -30.45 -15.47 -23.43
C HIS A 67 -30.60 -16.94 -23.88
N ASN A 68 -29.84 -17.87 -23.29
CA ASN A 68 -29.88 -19.29 -23.64
C ASN A 68 -31.15 -20.01 -23.15
N LEU A 69 -31.79 -19.54 -22.09
CA LEU A 69 -33.07 -20.08 -21.61
C LEU A 69 -34.26 -19.63 -22.48
N ASN A 70 -34.08 -18.57 -23.26
CA ASN A 70 -35.14 -17.92 -24.04
C ASN A 70 -35.18 -18.38 -25.51
N ASN A 71 -34.26 -19.28 -25.90
CA ASN A 71 -34.06 -19.77 -27.26
C ASN A 71 -34.14 -21.30 -27.29
#